data_AF-M0IBU3-F1
#
_entry.id   AF-M0IBU3-F1
#
_cell.length_a   1.000
_cell.length_b   1.000
_cell.length_c   1.000
_cell.angle_alpha   90.00
_cell.angle_beta   90.00
_cell.angle_gamma   90.00
#
_symmetry.space_group_name_H-M   'P 1'
#
loop_
_entity.id
_entity.type
_entity.pdbx_description
1 polymer ?
#
loop_
_entity_poly.entity_id
_entity_poly.type
_entity_poly.pdbx_seq_one_letter_code
_entity_poly.pdbx_strand_id
1 'polypeptide(L)'
;MSSDADAPVDAGAASVEDLRARVQALQEEVSDLREATDDDGQKSMTIIATKGTLDMAYPPLILASTAAAFGWDVVVFHTFWGLDILHEEKSKNLKLSAVGNPSMPMPNAVAALPFMDNVATSMMEKKIKENGTATVEELIETSLDMGVDLQACQMTIELMGYDEAEFYDGVTTGVGAATALQHMADADVQLMI
;
A
#
# COMPACT_ATOMS: atom_id res chain seq x y z
N MET A 1 -61.00 -12.76 -43.47
CA MET A 1 -59.60 -12.72 -43.95
C MET A 1 -59.15 -11.29 -43.69
N SER A 2 -58.31 -10.97 -42.72
CA SER A 2 -57.13 -11.66 -42.22
C SER A 2 -57.03 -11.54 -40.70
N SER A 3 -56.47 -12.57 -40.08
CA SER A 3 -56.14 -12.69 -38.67
C SER A 3 -54.86 -11.93 -38.34
N ASP A 4 -54.90 -11.03 -37.37
CA ASP A 4 -53.71 -10.71 -36.57
C ASP A 4 -53.97 -11.27 -35.18
N ALA A 5 -53.35 -12.44 -34.94
CA ALA A 5 -53.33 -13.12 -33.67
C ALA A 5 -52.34 -12.39 -32.76
N ASP A 6 -52.86 -11.68 -31.77
CA ASP A 6 -52.06 -11.31 -30.60
C ASP A 6 -51.90 -12.58 -29.77
N ALA A 7 -50.79 -13.28 -30.01
CA ALA A 7 -50.41 -14.42 -29.18
C ALA A 7 -50.08 -13.89 -27.77
N PRO A 8 -50.58 -14.52 -26.70
CA PRO A 8 -50.20 -14.12 -25.37
C PRO A 8 -48.70 -14.40 -25.21
N VAL A 9 -47.93 -13.35 -24.97
CA VAL A 9 -46.56 -13.45 -24.46
C VAL A 9 -46.65 -14.07 -23.08
N ASP A 10 -46.59 -15.40 -23.05
CA ASP A 10 -46.29 -16.20 -21.86
C ASP A 10 -44.80 -16.01 -21.52
N ALA A 11 -44.47 -14.84 -21.01
CA ALA A 11 -43.27 -14.65 -20.22
C ALA A 11 -43.71 -14.93 -18.78
N GLY A 12 -43.35 -16.11 -18.26
CA GLY A 12 -43.70 -16.58 -16.92
C GLY A 12 -43.64 -15.46 -15.89
N ALA A 13 -44.81 -14.87 -15.63
CA ALA A 13 -44.92 -13.66 -14.84
C ALA A 13 -44.84 -14.09 -13.39
N ALA A 14 -43.63 -14.04 -12.82
CA ALA A 14 -43.48 -14.05 -11.37
C ALA A 14 -44.49 -13.05 -10.81
N SER A 15 -45.38 -13.54 -9.96
CA SER A 15 -46.46 -12.72 -9.42
C SER A 15 -45.87 -11.56 -8.65
N VAL A 16 -46.64 -10.48 -8.48
CA VAL A 16 -46.21 -9.34 -7.65
C VAL A 16 -45.85 -9.82 -6.23
N GLU A 17 -46.47 -10.90 -5.76
CA GLU A 17 -46.14 -11.55 -4.49
C GLU A 17 -44.78 -12.26 -4.53
N ASP A 18 -44.46 -12.99 -5.61
CA ASP A 18 -43.13 -13.62 -5.79
C ASP A 18 -42.02 -12.57 -5.85
N LEU A 19 -42.25 -11.45 -6.52
CA LEU A 19 -41.30 -10.34 -6.58
C LEU A 19 -41.13 -9.67 -5.21
N ARG A 20 -42.21 -9.47 -4.44
CA ARG A 20 -42.11 -8.95 -3.07
C ARG A 20 -41.39 -9.90 -2.14
N ALA A 21 -41.65 -11.20 -2.23
CA ALA A 21 -40.95 -12.23 -1.47
C ALA A 21 -39.45 -12.24 -1.78
N ARG A 22 -39.08 -12.11 -3.07
CA ARG A 22 -37.68 -11.98 -3.49
C ARG A 22 -37.03 -10.69 -2.98
N VAL A 23 -37.72 -9.56 -3.06
CA VAL A 23 -37.20 -8.29 -2.53
C VAL A 23 -36.99 -8.39 -1.02
N GLN A 24 -37.92 -9.01 -0.30
CA GLN A 24 -37.82 -9.16 1.15
C GLN A 24 -36.66 -10.09 1.53
N ALA A 25 -36.53 -11.24 0.85
CA ALA A 25 -35.39 -12.14 1.04
C ALA A 25 -34.05 -11.47 0.71
N LEU A 26 -33.98 -10.69 -0.37
CA LEU A 26 -32.78 -9.92 -0.74
C LEU A 26 -32.48 -8.82 0.28
N GLN A 27 -33.51 -8.16 0.84
CA GLN A 27 -33.33 -7.15 1.88
C GLN A 27 -32.81 -7.76 3.18
N GLU A 28 -33.28 -8.96 3.53
CA GLU A 28 -32.84 -9.72 4.70
C GLU A 28 -31.40 -10.19 4.51
N GLU A 29 -31.05 -10.77 3.37
CA GLU A 29 -29.67 -11.13 3.02
C GLU A 29 -28.73 -9.91 3.00
N VAL A 30 -29.16 -8.76 2.46
CA VAL A 30 -28.38 -7.52 2.51
C VAL A 30 -28.27 -6.98 3.94
N SER A 31 -29.29 -7.17 4.79
CA SER A 31 -29.24 -6.77 6.20
C SER A 31 -28.24 -7.63 6.97
N ASP A 32 -28.29 -8.95 6.79
CA ASP A 32 -27.37 -9.90 7.40
C ASP A 32 -25.93 -9.66 6.94
N LEU A 33 -25.72 -9.36 5.65
CA LEU A 33 -24.42 -8.98 5.12
C LEU A 33 -23.93 -7.64 5.69
N ARG A 34 -24.82 -6.67 5.91
CA ARG A 34 -24.48 -5.38 6.54
C ARG A 34 -24.10 -5.57 8.01
N GLU A 35 -24.87 -6.36 8.74
CA GLU A 35 -24.59 -6.69 10.15
C GLU A 35 -23.30 -7.52 10.28
N ALA A 36 -23.01 -8.41 9.33
CA ALA A 36 -21.74 -9.13 9.25
C ALA A 36 -20.55 -8.22 8.89
N THR A 37 -20.77 -7.09 8.22
CA THR A 37 -19.75 -6.05 8.00
C THR A 37 -19.65 -5.03 9.15
N ASP A 38 -20.65 -4.99 10.04
CA ASP A 38 -20.70 -4.10 11.21
C ASP A 38 -20.01 -4.72 12.45
N ASP A 39 -19.58 -5.99 12.40
CA ASP A 39 -18.53 -6.59 13.27
C ASP A 39 -17.18 -6.40 12.57
N ASP A 40 -16.66 -5.16 12.61
CA ASP A 40 -15.41 -4.65 11.99
C ASP A 40 -14.72 -5.66 11.05
N GLY A 41 -15.22 -5.78 9.81
CA GLY A 41 -14.51 -6.49 8.75
C GLY A 41 -13.04 -6.04 8.73
N GLN A 42 -12.11 -6.97 8.50
CA GLN A 42 -10.67 -6.74 8.59
C GLN A 42 -10.31 -5.45 7.83
N LYS A 43 -9.90 -4.41 8.58
CA LYS A 43 -9.56 -3.10 8.00
C LYS A 43 -8.40 -3.25 7.04
N SER A 44 -8.41 -2.47 5.96
CA SER A 44 -7.39 -2.53 4.93
C SER A 44 -6.67 -1.18 4.72
N MET A 45 -5.37 -1.24 4.44
CA MET A 45 -4.54 -0.07 4.19
C MET A 45 -3.67 -0.27 2.97
N THR A 46 -3.66 0.72 2.08
CA THR A 46 -2.72 0.76 0.95
C THR A 46 -1.84 2.00 1.04
N ILE A 47 -0.52 1.80 0.96
CA ILE A 47 0.48 2.86 0.96
C ILE A 47 1.25 2.84 -0.37
N ILE A 48 1.35 3.98 -1.03
CA ILE A 48 2.23 4.17 -2.19
C ILE A 48 3.53 4.83 -1.71
N ALA A 49 4.63 4.09 -1.72
CA ALA A 49 5.95 4.57 -1.31
C ALA A 49 6.80 4.96 -2.54
N THR A 50 7.08 6.26 -2.69
CA THR A 50 7.72 6.79 -3.92
C THR A 50 9.18 7.21 -3.74
N LYS A 51 9.62 7.39 -2.49
CA LYS A 51 10.96 7.91 -2.16
C LYS A 51 11.79 6.87 -1.42
N GLY A 52 13.07 6.78 -1.77
CA GLY A 52 14.06 5.89 -1.15
C GLY A 52 15.11 6.63 -0.34
N THR A 53 14.79 7.75 0.30
CA THR A 53 15.72 8.40 1.25
C THR A 53 15.52 7.81 2.64
N LEU A 54 16.55 7.90 3.49
CA LEU A 54 16.52 7.30 4.84
C LEU A 54 15.30 7.75 5.64
N ASP A 55 14.97 9.05 5.60
CA ASP A 55 13.81 9.62 6.31
C ASP A 55 12.46 9.21 5.74
N MET A 56 12.40 8.84 4.46
CA MET A 56 11.16 8.49 3.78
C MET A 56 10.88 6.99 3.79
N ALA A 57 11.87 6.16 4.15
CA ALA A 57 11.68 4.74 4.38
C ALA A 57 10.91 4.44 5.69
N TYR A 58 11.11 5.26 6.71
CA TYR A 58 10.51 5.05 8.03
C TYR A 58 8.98 5.16 8.07
N PRO A 59 8.34 6.22 7.53
CA PRO A 59 6.89 6.37 7.61
C PRO A 59 6.08 5.21 7.02
N PRO A 60 6.33 4.74 5.78
CA PRO A 60 5.54 3.64 5.20
C PRO A 60 5.72 2.35 5.99
N LEU A 61 6.95 2.01 6.41
CA LEU A 61 7.22 0.78 7.14
C LEU A 61 6.64 0.79 8.56
N ILE A 62 6.78 1.90 9.31
CA ILE A 62 6.21 2.02 10.65
C ILE A 62 4.69 1.94 10.60
N LEU A 63 4.06 2.65 9.65
CA LEU A 63 2.60 2.62 9.51
C LEU A 63 2.12 1.23 9.11
N ALA A 64 2.80 0.58 8.17
CA ALA A 64 2.44 -0.74 7.70
C ALA A 64 2.55 -1.80 8.80
N SER A 65 3.69 -1.88 9.48
CA SER A 65 3.89 -2.83 10.57
C SER A 65 2.92 -2.58 11.74
N THR A 66 2.62 -1.31 12.04
CA THR A 66 1.65 -0.96 13.09
C THR A 66 0.22 -1.36 12.69
N ALA A 67 -0.19 -1.10 11.46
CA ALA A 67 -1.51 -1.50 10.97
C ALA A 67 -1.66 -3.03 10.95
N ALA A 68 -0.64 -3.75 10.47
CA ALA A 68 -0.61 -5.21 10.51
C ALA A 68 -0.69 -5.75 11.95
N ALA A 69 -0.04 -5.09 12.92
CA ALA A 69 -0.15 -5.43 14.34
C ALA A 69 -1.58 -5.27 14.90
N PHE A 70 -2.39 -4.37 14.33
CA PHE A 70 -3.83 -4.24 14.61
C PHE A 70 -4.69 -5.23 13.82
N GLY A 71 -4.09 -6.15 13.07
CA GLY A 71 -4.76 -7.14 12.25
C GLY A 71 -5.25 -6.61 10.91
N TRP A 72 -4.78 -5.44 10.46
CA TRP A 72 -5.22 -4.89 9.18
C TRP A 72 -4.56 -5.64 8.02
N ASP A 73 -5.25 -5.71 6.89
CA ASP A 73 -4.67 -6.14 5.61
C ASP A 73 -3.91 -4.95 5.00
N VAL A 74 -2.61 -5.10 4.79
CA VAL A 74 -1.74 -3.98 4.43
C VAL A 74 -0.94 -4.27 3.18
N VAL A 75 -1.04 -3.36 2.21
CA VAL A 75 -0.24 -3.36 0.98
C VAL A 75 0.64 -2.11 0.95
N VAL A 76 1.93 -2.29 0.71
CA VAL A 76 2.86 -1.18 0.47
C VAL A 76 3.45 -1.30 -0.93
N PHE A 77 2.91 -0.52 -1.86
CA PHE A 77 3.37 -0.46 -3.24
C PHE A 77 4.54 0.52 -3.38
N HIS A 78 5.73 -0.03 -3.58
CA HIS A 78 6.96 0.72 -3.81
C HIS A 78 7.14 0.99 -5.30
N THR A 79 7.43 2.25 -5.64
CA THR A 79 7.68 2.69 -7.01
C THR A 79 8.77 3.76 -7.05
N PHE A 80 9.35 3.99 -8.23
CA PHE A 80 10.53 4.86 -8.42
C PHE A 80 11.64 4.53 -7.39
N TRP A 81 12.18 5.56 -6.72
CA TRP A 81 13.23 5.42 -5.73
C TRP A 81 12.80 4.62 -4.50
N GLY A 82 11.49 4.43 -4.28
CA GLY A 82 10.97 3.58 -3.21
C GLY A 82 11.49 2.13 -3.30
N LEU A 83 11.84 1.63 -4.48
CA LEU A 83 12.42 0.28 -4.63
C LEU A 83 13.77 0.11 -3.92
N ASP A 84 14.50 1.20 -3.66
CA ASP A 84 15.74 1.12 -2.90
C ASP A 84 15.51 0.67 -1.44
N ILE A 85 14.28 0.83 -0.92
CA ILE A 85 13.88 0.32 0.39
C ILE A 85 13.79 -1.21 0.38
N LEU A 86 13.30 -1.80 -0.71
CA LEU A 86 13.09 -3.25 -0.83
C LEU A 86 14.34 -4.02 -1.26
N HIS A 87 15.40 -3.33 -1.67
CA HIS A 87 16.62 -3.94 -2.14
C HIS A 87 17.59 -4.19 -0.97
N GLU A 88 18.06 -5.43 -0.84
CA GLU A 88 18.82 -5.90 0.34
C GLU A 88 20.05 -5.04 0.67
N GLU A 89 20.85 -4.70 -0.34
CA GLU A 89 22.06 -3.89 -0.16
C GLU A 89 21.79 -2.38 -0.14
N LYS A 90 20.82 -1.89 -0.91
CA LYS A 90 20.55 -0.45 -0.99
C LYS A 90 19.83 0.06 0.25
N SER A 91 18.94 -0.74 0.85
CA SER A 91 18.17 -0.33 2.03
C SER A 91 19.06 -0.09 3.26
N LYS A 92 20.25 -0.70 3.29
CA LYS A 92 21.30 -0.52 4.31
C LYS A 92 22.08 0.79 4.15
N ASN A 93 21.99 1.42 2.99
CA ASN A 93 22.81 2.57 2.59
C ASN A 93 21.97 3.80 2.19
N LEU A 94 20.69 3.84 2.59
CA LEU A 94 19.82 4.99 2.31
C LEU A 94 20.36 6.25 2.97
N LYS A 95 20.25 7.38 2.26
CA LYS A 95 20.79 8.67 2.72
C LYS A 95 19.70 9.69 2.95
N LEU A 96 20.00 10.63 3.84
CA LEU A 96 19.21 11.84 4.06
C LEU A 96 19.80 12.99 3.23
N SER A 97 18.97 13.65 2.42
CA SER A 97 19.37 14.88 1.73
C SER A 97 19.52 16.03 2.74
N ALA A 98 20.67 16.69 2.72
CA ALA A 98 20.87 17.95 3.42
C ALA A 98 20.24 19.12 2.66
N VAL A 99 20.28 19.08 1.32
CA VAL A 99 19.75 20.16 0.46
C VAL A 99 18.23 20.11 0.41
N GLY A 100 17.60 21.28 0.53
CA GLY A 100 16.15 21.39 0.40
C GLY A 100 15.39 20.74 1.55
N ASN A 101 16.07 20.37 2.64
CA ASN A 101 15.48 19.84 3.86
C ASN A 101 15.27 20.97 4.89
N PRO A 102 14.04 21.49 5.07
CA PRO A 102 13.78 22.60 5.98
C PRO A 102 13.98 22.25 7.45
N SER A 103 14.03 20.95 7.78
CA SER A 103 14.27 20.45 9.13
C SER A 103 15.75 20.54 9.54
N MET A 104 16.64 20.85 8.60
CA MET A 104 18.04 21.15 8.89
C MET A 104 18.20 22.67 9.07
N PRO A 105 18.71 23.17 10.21
CA PRO A 105 18.93 24.60 10.46
C PRO A 105 20.18 25.12 9.73
N MET A 106 20.31 24.81 8.44
CA MET A 106 21.47 25.09 7.62
C MET A 106 21.04 25.81 6.33
N PRO A 107 21.73 26.89 5.93
CA PRO A 107 21.45 27.52 4.63
C PRO A 107 21.67 26.54 3.47
N ASN A 108 20.78 26.55 2.47
CA ASN A 108 20.85 25.63 1.32
C ASN A 108 22.21 25.65 0.59
N ALA A 109 22.86 26.82 0.51
CA ALA A 109 24.19 26.93 -0.10
C ALA A 109 25.25 26.11 0.65
N VAL A 110 25.14 26.01 1.98
CA VAL A 110 26.01 25.18 2.81
C VAL A 110 25.59 23.73 2.71
N ALA A 111 24.29 23.45 2.72
CA ALA A 111 23.75 22.10 2.58
C ALA A 111 24.15 21.42 1.25
N ALA A 112 24.41 22.19 0.20
CA ALA A 112 24.84 21.69 -1.11
C ALA A 112 26.31 21.26 -1.17
N LEU A 113 27.07 21.38 -0.08
CA LEU A 113 28.45 20.92 -0.04
C LEU A 113 28.50 19.37 -0.12
N PRO A 114 29.48 18.79 -0.85
CA PRO A 114 29.48 17.37 -1.27
C PRO A 114 29.59 16.31 -0.15
N PHE A 115 29.64 16.73 1.12
CA PHE A 115 29.70 15.84 2.29
C PHE A 115 28.50 16.00 3.23
N MET A 116 27.64 16.98 2.99
CA MET A 116 26.59 17.35 3.93
C MET A 116 25.50 16.28 4.05
N ASP A 117 25.21 15.55 2.98
CA ASP A 117 24.27 14.42 3.02
C ASP A 117 24.78 13.31 3.95
N ASN A 118 26.08 13.00 3.94
CA ASN A 118 26.65 12.01 4.86
C ASN A 118 26.58 12.49 6.32
N VAL A 119 26.80 13.80 6.56
CA VAL A 119 26.65 14.40 7.90
C VAL A 119 25.20 14.33 8.36
N ALA A 120 24.24 14.69 7.50
CA ALA A 120 22.82 14.64 7.79
C ALA A 120 22.36 13.19 8.07
N THR A 121 22.81 12.25 7.25
CA THR A 121 22.54 10.81 7.41
C THR A 121 23.08 10.30 8.76
N SER A 122 24.36 10.57 9.06
CA SER A 122 24.97 10.15 10.33
C SER A 122 24.29 10.77 11.56
N MET A 123 23.87 12.04 11.46
CA MET A 123 23.08 12.70 12.51
C MET A 123 21.72 12.00 12.71
N MET A 124 21.07 11.58 11.64
CA MET A 124 19.79 10.86 11.71
C MET A 124 19.96 9.45 12.28
N GLU A 125 20.92 8.67 11.77
CA GLU A 125 21.25 7.33 12.29
C GLU A 125 21.58 7.35 13.78
N LYS A 126 22.34 8.37 14.23
CA LYS A 126 22.64 8.56 15.64
C LYS A 126 21.36 8.77 16.47
N LYS A 127 20.43 9.61 16.01
CA LYS A 127 19.14 9.84 16.69
C LYS A 127 18.28 8.59 16.72
N ILE A 128 18.21 7.84 15.62
CA ILE A 128 17.48 6.56 15.54
C ILE A 128 18.02 5.60 16.61
N LYS A 129 19.35 5.44 16.67
CA LYS A 129 20.01 4.59 17.65
C LYS A 129 19.81 5.05 19.10
N GLU A 130 19.92 6.35 19.37
CA GLU A 130 19.72 6.92 20.71
C GLU A 130 18.28 6.76 21.22
N ASN A 131 17.31 6.76 20.33
CA ASN A 131 15.90 6.59 20.66
C ASN A 131 15.44 5.13 20.66
N GLY A 132 16.32 4.17 20.35
CA GLY A 132 15.96 2.75 20.25
C GLY A 132 14.93 2.47 19.16
N THR A 133 14.90 3.28 18.10
CA THR A 133 14.04 3.04 16.94
C THR A 133 14.64 1.92 16.10
N ALA A 134 13.78 1.02 15.62
CA ALA A 134 14.18 -0.06 14.72
C ALA A 134 14.89 0.49 13.46
N THR A 135 15.77 -0.30 12.89
CA THR A 135 16.41 -0.02 11.60
C THR A 135 15.42 -0.25 10.46
N VAL A 136 15.74 0.27 9.26
CA VAL A 136 14.93 0.02 8.06
C VAL A 136 14.83 -1.47 7.76
N GLU A 137 15.94 -2.20 7.88
CA GLU A 137 15.99 -3.67 7.69
C GLU A 137 15.07 -4.39 8.70
N GLU A 138 15.19 -4.08 9.99
CA GLU A 138 14.31 -4.67 11.02
C GLU A 138 12.82 -4.37 10.76
N LEU A 139 12.49 -3.17 10.26
CA LEU A 139 11.12 -2.80 9.93
C LEU A 139 10.59 -3.53 8.69
N ILE A 140 11.44 -3.78 7.68
CA ILE A 140 11.08 -4.58 6.51
C ILE A 140 10.80 -6.02 6.92
N GLU A 141 11.74 -6.63 7.64
CA GLU A 141 11.61 -8.00 8.14
C GLU A 141 10.35 -8.14 9.02
N THR A 142 10.14 -7.21 9.95
CA THR A 142 8.94 -7.21 10.80
C THR A 142 7.66 -7.07 9.97
N SER A 143 7.66 -6.24 8.92
CA SER A 143 6.49 -6.07 8.06
C SER A 143 6.17 -7.37 7.31
N LEU A 144 7.18 -8.01 6.74
CA LEU A 144 7.03 -9.30 6.03
C LEU A 144 6.56 -10.41 6.97
N ASP A 145 7.16 -10.51 8.16
CA ASP A 145 6.78 -11.49 9.19
C ASP A 145 5.33 -11.30 9.66
N MET A 146 4.84 -10.06 9.66
CA MET A 146 3.46 -9.71 9.99
C MET A 146 2.48 -9.89 8.82
N GLY A 147 2.95 -10.28 7.64
CA GLY A 147 2.12 -10.51 6.46
C GLY A 147 1.76 -9.24 5.68
N VAL A 148 2.50 -8.15 5.85
CA VAL A 148 2.38 -6.96 4.97
C VAL A 148 2.84 -7.34 3.56
N ASP A 149 2.01 -7.06 2.56
CA ASP A 149 2.37 -7.26 1.15
C ASP A 149 3.24 -6.09 0.65
N LEU A 150 4.56 -6.26 0.76
CA LEU A 150 5.55 -5.33 0.23
C LEU A 150 5.72 -5.58 -1.27
N GLN A 151 5.21 -4.65 -2.08
CA GLN A 151 5.11 -4.79 -3.53
C GLN A 151 6.17 -3.94 -4.25
N ALA A 152 6.88 -4.53 -5.21
CA ALA A 152 7.82 -3.84 -6.10
C ALA A 152 7.18 -3.62 -7.49
N CYS A 153 7.04 -2.35 -7.89
CA CYS A 153 6.45 -1.97 -9.17
C CYS A 153 7.26 -2.49 -10.37
N GLN A 154 6.68 -3.40 -11.15
CA GLN A 154 7.32 -4.03 -12.31
C GLN A 154 7.85 -3.01 -13.33
N MET A 155 7.05 -1.99 -13.61
CA MET A 155 7.45 -0.92 -14.53
C MET A 155 8.70 -0.18 -14.04
N THR A 156 8.89 -0.06 -12.72
CA THR A 156 10.08 0.57 -12.14
C THR A 156 11.27 -0.36 -12.17
N ILE A 157 11.08 -1.65 -11.88
CA ILE A 157 12.11 -2.69 -12.03
C ILE A 157 12.70 -2.62 -13.44
N GLU A 158 11.84 -2.63 -14.47
CA GLU A 158 12.26 -2.55 -15.88
C GLU A 158 12.90 -1.21 -16.25
N LEU A 159 12.29 -0.09 -15.84
CA LEU A 159 12.76 1.25 -16.20
C LEU A 159 14.14 1.57 -15.61
N MET A 160 14.40 1.11 -14.39
CA MET A 160 15.60 1.44 -13.63
C MET A 160 16.62 0.29 -13.58
N GLY A 161 16.27 -0.88 -14.10
CA GLY A 161 17.17 -2.03 -14.24
C GLY A 161 17.50 -2.70 -12.91
N TYR A 162 16.52 -2.88 -12.04
CA TYR A 162 16.69 -3.69 -10.82
C TYR A 162 16.68 -5.18 -11.18
N ASP A 163 17.43 -5.98 -10.43
CA ASP A 163 17.29 -7.44 -10.44
C ASP A 163 16.32 -7.85 -9.32
N GLU A 164 15.30 -8.62 -9.67
CA GLU A 164 14.30 -9.11 -8.71
C GLU A 164 14.92 -10.01 -7.63
N ALA A 165 16.04 -10.67 -7.94
CA ALA A 165 16.76 -11.50 -6.99
C ALA A 165 17.54 -10.71 -5.91
N GLU A 166 17.62 -9.38 -6.03
CA GLU A 166 18.29 -8.50 -5.07
C GLU A 166 17.30 -7.86 -4.05
N PHE A 167 16.02 -8.20 -4.13
CA PHE A 167 15.02 -7.81 -3.14
C PHE A 167 14.93 -8.81 -1.98
N TYR A 168 14.47 -8.35 -0.82
CA TYR A 168 14.22 -9.22 0.33
C TYR A 168 13.24 -10.35 -0.03
N ASP A 169 13.46 -11.54 0.54
CA ASP A 169 12.54 -12.66 0.40
C ASP A 169 11.13 -12.29 0.91
N GLY A 170 10.10 -12.66 0.15
CA GLY A 170 8.71 -12.27 0.43
C GLY A 170 8.26 -10.94 -0.20
N VAL A 171 9.13 -10.20 -0.89
CA VAL A 171 8.70 -9.06 -1.72
C VAL A 171 7.95 -9.54 -2.96
N THR A 172 6.77 -8.99 -3.18
CA THR A 172 5.93 -9.31 -4.35
C THR A 172 6.38 -8.49 -5.56
N THR A 173 6.81 -9.15 -6.63
CA THR A 173 7.14 -8.53 -7.93
C THR A 173 6.04 -8.78 -8.97
N GLY A 174 6.19 -8.28 -10.20
CA GLY A 174 5.21 -8.49 -11.28
C GLY A 174 3.92 -7.67 -11.16
N VAL A 175 3.83 -6.79 -10.16
CA VAL A 175 2.67 -5.93 -9.91
C VAL A 175 2.86 -4.54 -10.54
N GLY A 176 1.77 -3.93 -10.99
CA GLY A 176 1.78 -2.64 -11.67
C GLY A 176 0.78 -1.65 -11.11
N ALA A 177 0.70 -0.48 -11.74
CA ALA A 177 -0.22 0.59 -11.33
C ALA A 177 -1.70 0.16 -11.30
N ALA A 178 -2.10 -0.79 -12.16
CA ALA A 178 -3.45 -1.33 -12.17
C ALA A 178 -3.77 -2.11 -10.87
N THR A 179 -2.83 -2.94 -10.42
CA THR A 179 -2.94 -3.68 -9.16
C THR A 179 -2.99 -2.73 -7.97
N ALA A 180 -2.10 -1.73 -7.94
CA ALA A 180 -2.10 -0.70 -6.90
C ALA A 180 -3.43 0.08 -6.85
N LEU A 181 -4.01 0.43 -8.01
CA LEU A 181 -5.32 1.09 -8.09
C LEU A 181 -6.46 0.21 -7.58
N GLN A 182 -6.41 -1.10 -7.81
CA GLN A 182 -7.41 -2.05 -7.29
C GLN A 182 -7.34 -2.13 -5.77
N HIS A 183 -6.14 -2.35 -5.20
CA HIS A 183 -5.97 -2.34 -3.75
C HIS A 183 -6.40 -1.01 -3.12
N MET A 184 -6.05 0.12 -3.73
CA MET A 184 -6.52 1.42 -3.25
C MET A 184 -8.04 1.56 -3.32
N ALA A 185 -8.70 1.06 -4.38
CA ALA A 185 -10.15 1.18 -4.51
C ALA A 185 -10.91 0.46 -3.38
N ASP A 186 -10.34 -0.63 -2.87
CA ASP A 186 -10.92 -1.45 -1.81
C ASP A 186 -10.40 -1.09 -0.40
N ALA A 187 -9.35 -0.27 -0.30
CA ALA A 187 -8.72 0.08 0.97
C ALA A 187 -9.53 1.07 1.81
N ASP A 188 -9.69 0.80 3.12
CA ASP A 188 -10.25 1.77 4.08
C ASP A 188 -9.36 3.02 4.23
N VAL A 189 -8.03 2.85 4.16
CA VAL A 189 -7.05 3.92 4.29
C VAL A 189 -6.06 3.89 3.13
N GLN A 190 -5.86 5.03 2.48
CA GLN A 190 -4.97 5.19 1.33
C GLN A 190 -3.99 6.34 1.59
N LEU A 191 -2.68 6.09 1.45
CA LEU A 191 -1.63 7.08 1.66
C LEU A 191 -0.64 7.07 0.49
N MET A 192 -0.08 8.24 0.19
CA MET A 192 1.05 8.38 -0.74
C MET A 192 2.18 9.12 -0.02
N ILE A 193 3.36 8.51 0.02
CA ILE A 193 4.53 8.95 0.79
C ILE A 193 5.74 9.16 -0.14
#